data_AF-A0A3P1S5H9-F1
#
_entry.id   AF-A0A3P1S5H9-F1
#
_cell.length_a   1.000
_cell.length_b   1.000
_cell.length_c   1.000
_cell.angle_alpha   90.00
_cell.angle_beta   90.00
_cell.angle_gamma   90.00
#
_symmetry.space_group_name_H-M   'P 1'
#
loop_
_entity.id
_entity.type
_entity.pdbx_description
1 polymer ?
#
loop_
_entity_poly.entity_id
_entity_poly.type
_entity_poly.pdbx_seq_one_letter_code
_entity_poly.pdbx_strand_id
1 'polypeptide(L)'
;MKKHILLKYLDEYFEVNITLDSKYTIGDNINKICTLSEYQEIVQNNLIFWEKNFKNETISYFSFWEEKQKKLNQIYGMMQQIKKEEFISKLNEICDFLSVGRFNDSGIENKIKKQINIKIESLLIGCCQFERCIHFIKLIYDNDDKSLRTEQILHNYIYLIKNPYMIGSYFSSNYKEQSFPAYVLLSENIKSENKNWTLISKNIEEDLAHEKENLEKSFQEKYSDAIQEIHDIEKEIREFSEKYHEEKNKRLKELEEQNQKLVNNLSVLETTYKEKLKLEAPEQLWIEKAKQQKKSVVIWLLITICTAILLIYSLGWLIPTIYESNLKENIILNKSFFLIAIITFFVYIIRIEVKVLLSSRHLQLVYEEKAALTRFYQALIYAGNHIDENQLLLIYSMLFKDTDTGLVKSSDGTDIESIVSTIIRK
;
A
#
# COMPACT_ATOMS: atom_id res chain seq x y z
N MET A 1 92.17 22.47 26.83
CA MET A 1 91.55 23.82 26.92
C MET A 1 90.05 23.66 26.67
N LYS A 2 89.16 24.18 27.54
CA LYS A 2 87.71 24.09 27.33
C LYS A 2 87.33 24.75 25.99
N LYS A 3 86.36 24.18 25.26
CA LYS A 3 85.91 24.63 23.92
C LYS A 3 85.67 26.15 23.82
N HIS A 4 85.10 26.70 24.88
CA HIS A 4 84.79 28.12 25.01
C HIS A 4 86.03 29.04 25.09
N ILE A 5 87.14 28.56 25.64
CA ILE A 5 88.38 29.34 25.83
C ILE A 5 89.11 29.54 24.49
N LEU A 6 89.09 28.53 23.63
CA LEU A 6 89.73 28.57 22.31
C LEU A 6 88.98 29.50 21.34
N LEU A 7 87.65 29.54 21.40
CA LEU A 7 86.85 30.45 20.57
C LEU A 7 86.95 31.90 21.05
N LYS A 8 87.05 32.13 22.36
CA LYS A 8 87.29 33.47 22.93
C LYS A 8 88.63 34.06 22.50
N TYR A 9 89.61 33.21 22.23
CA TYR A 9 90.91 33.63 21.67
C TYR A 9 90.80 34.06 20.19
N LEU A 10 89.86 33.47 19.43
CA LEU A 10 89.60 33.84 18.04
C LEU A 10 88.78 35.14 17.90
N ASP A 11 88.08 35.56 18.94
CA ASP A 11 87.35 36.84 18.97
C ASP A 11 88.27 38.08 18.80
N GLU A 12 89.58 37.90 19.04
CA GLU A 12 90.60 38.93 18.77
C GLU A 12 90.91 39.09 17.28
N TYR A 13 90.60 38.09 16.45
CA TYR A 13 90.98 38.02 15.04
C TYR A 13 89.78 38.00 14.08
N PHE A 14 88.61 37.56 14.55
CA PHE A 14 87.42 37.42 13.73
C PHE A 14 86.24 38.20 14.32
N GLU A 15 85.45 38.79 13.44
CA GLU A 15 84.17 39.42 13.75
C GLU A 15 83.10 38.83 12.83
N VAL A 16 81.96 38.42 13.41
CA VAL A 16 80.88 37.78 12.66
C VAL A 16 79.79 38.80 12.40
N ASN A 17 79.54 39.07 11.12
CA ASN A 17 78.43 39.89 10.67
C ASN A 17 77.29 38.96 10.22
N ILE A 18 76.25 38.90 11.04
CA ILE A 18 75.04 38.13 10.77
C ILE A 18 74.09 38.99 9.94
N THR A 19 73.71 38.50 8.76
CA THR A 19 72.67 39.11 7.92
C THR A 19 71.44 38.21 7.90
N LEU A 20 70.31 38.74 8.36
CA LEU A 20 69.02 38.04 8.39
C LEU A 20 68.27 38.35 7.09
N ASP A 21 67.74 37.32 6.42
CA ASP A 21 66.87 37.57 5.27
C ASP A 21 65.55 38.22 5.73
N SER A 22 65.03 39.16 4.95
CA SER A 22 63.80 39.90 5.27
C SER A 22 62.57 39.00 5.32
N LYS A 23 62.67 37.77 4.78
CA LYS A 23 61.67 36.71 4.84
C LYS A 23 61.51 36.06 6.21
N TYR A 24 62.52 36.14 7.09
CA TYR A 24 62.51 35.47 8.40
C TYR A 24 62.40 36.45 9.57
N THR A 25 62.16 37.74 9.31
CA THR A 25 62.13 38.79 10.34
C THR A 25 61.02 39.78 10.07
N ILE A 26 60.38 40.30 11.13
CA ILE A 26 59.31 41.30 10.99
C ILE A 26 59.84 42.74 11.19
N GLY A 27 60.97 42.94 11.88
CA GLY A 27 61.56 44.26 12.15
C GLY A 27 62.74 44.66 11.24
N ASP A 28 63.18 45.92 11.36
CA ASP A 28 64.17 46.57 10.47
C ASP A 28 65.64 46.22 10.74
N ASN A 29 65.95 45.54 11.85
CA ASN A 29 67.33 45.16 12.21
C ASN A 29 67.77 43.88 11.47
N ILE A 30 68.22 44.07 10.24
CA ILE A 30 68.65 43.02 9.32
C ILE A 30 70.08 42.53 9.64
N ASN A 31 70.92 43.38 10.23
CA ASN A 31 72.34 43.08 10.47
C ASN A 31 72.70 43.09 11.96
N LYS A 32 73.40 42.05 12.43
CA LYS A 32 73.92 41.95 13.80
C LYS A 32 75.40 41.59 13.76
N ILE A 33 76.24 42.47 14.30
CA ILE A 33 77.67 42.22 14.47
C ILE A 33 77.88 41.56 15.84
N CYS A 34 78.63 40.46 15.88
CA CYS A 34 78.93 39.74 17.11
C CYS A 34 80.31 39.06 17.04
N THR A 35 80.83 38.66 18.19
CA THR A 35 82.05 37.86 18.29
C THR A 35 81.79 36.39 17.90
N LEU A 36 82.85 35.62 17.65
CA LEU A 36 82.73 34.20 17.29
C LEU A 36 82.18 33.38 18.47
N SER A 37 82.53 33.75 19.71
CA SER A 37 81.97 33.14 20.92
C SER A 37 80.47 33.45 21.10
N GLU A 38 80.04 34.69 20.88
CA GLU A 38 78.61 35.05 20.88
C GLU A 38 77.84 34.35 19.75
N TYR A 39 78.42 34.22 18.56
CA TYR A 39 77.83 33.46 17.47
C TYR A 39 77.66 31.98 17.83
N GLN A 40 78.63 31.38 18.53
CA GLN A 40 78.51 30.01 19.03
C GLN A 40 77.32 29.88 19.99
N GLU A 41 77.14 30.83 20.91
CA GLU A 41 76.02 30.83 21.85
C GLU A 41 74.67 30.94 21.10
N ILE A 42 74.59 31.81 20.10
CA ILE A 42 73.41 31.95 19.23
C ILE A 42 73.08 30.62 18.53
N VAL A 43 74.08 29.97 17.92
CA VAL A 43 73.90 28.68 17.23
C VAL A 43 73.42 27.61 18.21
N GLN A 44 74.01 27.53 19.40
CA GLN A 44 73.62 26.54 20.42
C GLN A 44 72.19 26.77 20.92
N ASN A 45 71.83 28.01 21.25
CA ASN A 45 70.50 28.34 21.75
C ASN A 45 69.41 28.04 20.70
N ASN A 46 69.66 28.39 19.43
CA ASN A 46 68.72 28.07 18.35
C ASN A 46 68.64 26.57 18.08
N LEU A 47 69.77 25.86 18.06
CA LEU A 47 69.79 24.41 17.85
C LEU A 47 68.96 23.68 18.91
N ILE A 48 69.14 24.00 20.19
CA ILE A 48 68.39 23.39 21.30
C ILE A 48 66.89 23.66 21.17
N PHE A 49 66.51 24.89 20.81
CA PHE A 49 65.09 25.25 20.66
C PHE A 49 64.42 24.49 19.51
N TRP A 50 65.04 24.49 18.33
CA TRP A 50 64.48 23.83 17.15
C TRP A 50 64.48 22.31 17.32
N GLU A 51 65.47 21.75 18.01
CA GLU A 51 65.48 20.33 18.37
C GLU A 51 64.33 19.96 19.30
N LYS A 52 64.09 20.77 20.33
CA LYS A 52 63.04 20.47 21.32
C LYS A 52 61.64 20.57 20.73
N ASN A 53 61.39 21.57 19.88
CA ASN A 53 60.04 21.93 19.47
C ASN A 53 59.65 21.38 18.09
N PHE A 54 60.60 21.17 17.17
CA PHE A 54 60.29 20.92 15.75
C PHE A 54 61.26 19.92 15.04
N LYS A 55 61.99 19.07 15.77
CA LYS A 55 63.01 18.16 15.18
C LYS A 55 62.49 17.22 14.10
N ASN A 56 61.27 16.73 14.23
CA ASN A 56 60.66 15.76 13.31
C ASN A 56 59.68 16.39 12.31
N GLU A 57 59.65 17.72 12.26
CA GLU A 57 58.68 18.47 11.47
C GLU A 57 59.24 18.87 10.09
N THR A 58 58.36 19.32 9.21
CA THR A 58 58.70 19.71 7.82
C THR A 58 59.60 20.96 7.70
N ILE A 59 59.81 21.71 8.79
CA ILE A 59 60.64 22.93 8.79
C ILE A 59 62.13 22.57 8.84
N SER A 60 62.90 23.08 7.88
CA SER A 60 64.33 22.77 7.71
C SER A 60 65.28 23.54 8.66
N TYR A 61 64.74 24.35 9.58
CA TYR A 61 65.55 25.17 10.48
C TYR A 61 66.44 24.35 11.43
N PHE A 62 65.99 23.18 11.90
CA PHE A 62 66.86 22.32 12.73
C PHE A 62 68.10 21.86 11.94
N SER A 63 67.92 21.36 10.72
CA SER A 63 69.04 20.97 9.85
C SER A 63 69.96 22.14 9.50
N PHE A 64 69.40 23.34 9.31
CA PHE A 64 70.18 24.56 9.07
C PHE A 64 71.12 24.87 10.24
N TRP A 65 70.61 24.87 11.48
CA TRP A 65 71.42 25.14 12.67
C TRP A 65 72.41 23.99 12.98
N GLU A 66 72.06 22.74 12.63
CA GLU A 66 72.96 21.59 12.75
C GLU A 66 74.19 21.75 11.83
N GLU A 67 74.00 22.22 10.59
CA GLU A 67 75.10 22.48 9.66
C GLU A 67 76.03 23.59 10.19
N LYS A 68 75.47 24.69 10.73
CA LYS A 68 76.27 25.75 11.34
C LYS A 68 77.06 25.25 12.55
N GLN A 69 76.46 24.41 13.38
CA GLN A 69 77.13 23.79 14.52
C GLN A 69 78.26 22.84 14.09
N LYS A 70 78.08 22.08 12.99
CA LYS A 70 79.11 21.22 12.39
C LYS A 70 80.32 22.05 11.92
N LYS A 71 80.09 23.18 11.23
CA LYS A 71 81.17 24.10 10.82
C LYS A 71 81.93 24.68 12.00
N LEU A 72 81.24 25.08 13.08
CA LEU A 72 81.90 25.54 14.32
C LEU A 72 82.73 24.43 14.99
N ASN A 73 82.28 23.18 14.94
CA ASN A 73 83.03 22.04 15.46
C ASN A 73 84.30 21.75 14.64
N GLN A 74 84.28 21.96 13.33
CA GLN A 74 85.45 21.82 12.46
C GLN A 74 86.49 22.89 12.78
N ILE A 75 86.09 24.17 12.91
CA ILE A 75 86.98 25.26 13.34
C ILE A 75 87.62 24.91 14.69
N TYR A 76 86.82 24.38 15.61
CA TYR A 76 87.33 23.94 16.91
C TYR A 76 88.35 22.80 16.79
N GLY A 77 88.11 21.82 15.91
CA GLY A 77 89.04 20.72 15.64
C GLY A 77 90.38 21.21 15.08
N MET A 78 90.35 22.16 14.14
CA MET A 78 91.55 22.79 13.58
C MET A 78 92.36 23.52 14.66
N MET A 79 91.67 24.20 15.59
CA MET A 79 92.29 24.92 16.70
C MET A 79 92.96 24.00 17.73
N GLN A 80 92.39 22.82 18.01
CA GLN A 80 92.96 21.88 18.98
C GLN A 80 94.34 21.34 18.55
N GLN A 81 94.61 21.34 17.25
CA GLN A 81 95.85 20.79 16.69
C GLN A 81 96.99 21.82 16.67
N ILE A 82 96.77 23.06 17.12
CA ILE A 82 97.76 24.15 17.02
C ILE A 82 98.93 23.94 17.99
N LYS A 83 100.14 23.85 17.44
CA LYS A 83 101.40 24.06 18.16
C LYS A 83 101.82 25.53 18.03
N LYS A 84 102.47 26.10 19.05
CA LYS A 84 102.87 27.52 19.09
C LYS A 84 103.66 27.99 17.85
N GLU A 85 104.44 27.11 17.24
CA GLU A 85 105.32 27.39 16.11
C GLU A 85 104.59 27.47 14.75
N GLU A 86 103.36 26.96 14.63
CA GLU A 86 102.60 26.88 13.36
C GLU A 86 101.35 27.78 13.35
N PHE A 87 101.26 28.73 14.29
CA PHE A 87 100.06 29.51 14.56
C PHE A 87 99.54 30.28 13.33
N ILE A 88 100.42 30.96 12.60
CA ILE A 88 100.06 31.76 11.41
C ILE A 88 99.55 30.85 10.28
N SER A 89 100.19 29.70 10.08
CA SER A 89 99.79 28.73 9.06
C SER A 89 98.39 28.18 9.32
N LYS A 90 98.09 27.83 10.58
CA LYS A 90 96.76 27.30 10.97
C LYS A 90 95.67 28.36 11.02
N LEU A 91 95.98 29.61 11.39
CA LEU A 91 95.05 30.72 11.23
C LEU A 91 94.68 30.94 9.76
N ASN A 92 95.66 30.85 8.86
CA ASN A 92 95.40 30.96 7.43
C ASN A 92 94.60 29.77 6.87
N GLU A 93 94.77 28.57 7.43
CA GLU A 93 93.92 27.41 7.11
C GLU A 93 92.45 27.64 7.53
N ILE A 94 92.23 28.26 8.69
CA ILE A 94 90.89 28.67 9.14
C ILE A 94 90.32 29.78 8.24
N CYS A 95 91.14 30.75 7.82
CA CYS A 95 90.74 31.78 6.85
C CYS A 95 90.32 31.15 5.51
N ASP A 96 91.10 30.19 5.01
CA ASP A 96 90.78 29.46 3.77
C ASP A 96 89.46 28.68 3.93
N PHE A 97 89.26 27.99 5.06
CA PHE A 97 88.00 27.28 5.38
C PHE A 97 86.78 28.22 5.46
N LEU A 98 86.95 29.41 6.02
CA LEU A 98 85.92 30.43 6.11
C LEU A 98 85.74 31.24 4.83
N SER A 99 86.58 31.01 3.81
CA SER A 99 86.64 31.80 2.57
C SER A 99 86.86 33.30 2.82
N VAL A 100 87.70 33.61 3.80
CA VAL A 100 88.12 34.97 4.17
C VAL A 100 89.59 35.15 3.79
N GLY A 101 90.02 36.36 3.41
CA GLY A 101 91.41 36.58 3.01
C GLY A 101 92.42 36.13 4.07
N ARG A 102 93.63 35.74 3.66
CA ARG A 102 94.72 35.33 4.58
C ARG A 102 95.30 36.50 5.37
N PHE A 103 95.82 36.24 6.56
CA PHE A 103 96.57 37.21 7.35
C PHE A 103 98.01 37.33 6.86
N ASN A 104 98.50 38.57 6.77
CA ASN A 104 99.92 38.88 6.62
C ASN A 104 100.50 39.19 8.01
N ASP A 105 101.82 39.11 8.18
CA ASP A 105 102.48 39.30 9.49
C ASP A 105 102.06 40.61 10.20
N SER A 106 101.96 41.72 9.44
CA SER A 106 101.50 43.02 9.94
C SER A 106 100.02 43.07 10.36
N GLY A 107 99.18 42.18 9.82
CA GLY A 107 97.76 42.09 10.15
C GLY A 107 97.49 41.36 11.46
N ILE A 108 98.40 40.44 11.84
CA ILE A 108 98.33 39.69 13.11
C ILE A 108 98.83 40.55 14.27
N GLU A 109 99.93 41.29 14.07
CA GLU A 109 100.49 42.22 15.07
C GLU A 109 99.51 43.34 15.42
N ASN A 110 98.82 43.90 14.41
CA ASN A 110 97.85 44.98 14.60
C ASN A 110 96.44 44.51 15.01
N LYS A 111 96.23 43.20 15.22
CA LYS A 111 94.92 42.60 15.55
C LYS A 111 93.77 43.09 14.67
N ILE A 112 94.01 43.19 13.36
CA ILE A 112 92.97 43.64 12.41
C ILE A 112 91.94 42.51 12.28
N LYS A 113 90.75 42.72 12.84
CA LYS A 113 89.68 41.73 12.79
C LYS A 113 89.20 41.53 11.36
N LYS A 114 89.07 40.28 10.95
CA LYS A 114 88.46 39.93 9.66
C LYS A 114 86.98 39.65 9.84
N GLN A 115 86.19 40.21 8.92
CA GLN A 115 84.74 40.08 8.94
C GLN A 115 84.30 38.79 8.24
N ILE A 116 83.54 37.97 8.95
CA ILE A 116 82.88 36.77 8.44
C ILE A 116 81.42 37.14 8.23
N ASN A 117 80.97 37.17 6.97
CA ASN A 117 79.58 37.43 6.63
C ASN A 117 78.78 36.13 6.64
N ILE A 118 77.82 35.99 7.54
CA ILE A 118 76.97 34.81 7.66
C ILE A 118 75.52 35.22 7.39
N LYS A 119 74.96 34.69 6.31
CA LYS A 119 73.53 34.78 6.05
C LYS A 119 72.77 33.74 6.87
N ILE A 120 71.73 34.18 7.59
CA ILE A 120 70.82 33.33 8.34
C ILE A 120 69.49 33.21 7.61
N GLU A 121 69.15 31.98 7.23
CA GLU A 121 67.91 31.62 6.52
C GLU A 121 66.97 30.85 7.47
N SER A 122 66.79 31.39 8.68
CA SER A 122 65.99 30.79 9.74
C SER A 122 65.46 31.87 10.68
N LEU A 123 64.34 31.59 11.35
CA LEU A 123 63.83 32.39 12.46
C LEU A 123 64.84 32.37 13.62
N LEU A 124 65.33 33.56 13.98
CA LEU A 124 66.31 33.74 15.04
C LEU A 124 65.64 34.06 16.39
N ILE A 125 65.99 33.31 17.43
CA ILE A 125 65.58 33.61 18.81
C ILE A 125 66.07 35.00 19.20
N GLY A 126 65.14 35.85 19.67
CA GLY A 126 65.42 37.24 20.05
C GLY A 126 65.11 38.28 18.96
N CYS A 127 64.68 37.86 17.77
CA CYS A 127 64.11 38.78 16.78
C CYS A 127 62.73 39.30 17.22
N CYS A 128 62.40 40.53 16.80
CA CYS A 128 61.10 41.14 17.05
C CYS A 128 59.98 40.22 16.52
N GLN A 129 58.99 39.93 17.38
CA GLN A 129 57.84 39.06 17.11
C GLN A 129 58.15 37.57 16.84
N PHE A 130 59.31 37.07 17.30
CA PHE A 130 59.63 35.64 17.25
C PHE A 130 58.51 34.76 17.83
N GLU A 131 57.98 35.12 19.01
CA GLU A 131 56.90 34.37 19.67
C GLU A 131 55.61 34.31 18.84
N ARG A 132 55.28 35.40 18.14
CA ARG A 132 54.11 35.47 17.25
C ARG A 132 54.27 34.51 16.06
N CYS A 133 55.45 34.48 15.46
CA CYS A 133 55.77 33.52 14.39
C CYS A 133 55.71 32.07 14.90
N ILE A 134 56.21 31.79 16.10
CA ILE A 134 56.13 30.44 16.70
C ILE A 134 54.68 30.03 16.98
N HIS A 135 53.85 30.93 17.50
CA HIS A 135 52.42 30.67 17.69
C HIS A 135 51.74 30.33 16.36
N PHE A 136 52.06 31.09 15.30
CA PHE A 136 51.55 30.81 13.96
C PHE A 136 52.02 29.46 13.40
N ILE A 137 53.30 29.10 13.60
CA ILE A 137 53.81 27.78 13.22
C ILE A 137 53.04 26.66 13.92
N LYS A 138 52.76 26.79 15.22
CA LYS A 138 51.96 25.79 15.97
C LYS A 138 50.54 25.67 15.42
N LEU A 139 49.89 26.80 15.10
CA LEU A 139 48.56 26.79 14.47
C LEU A 139 48.54 26.07 13.11
N ILE A 140 49.63 26.09 12.35
CA ILE A 140 49.75 25.32 11.10
C ILE A 140 49.78 23.82 11.43
N TYR A 141 50.57 23.40 12.41
CA TYR A 141 50.70 21.99 12.79
C TYR A 141 49.44 21.42 13.45
N ASP A 142 48.72 22.21 14.24
CA ASP A 142 47.47 21.80 14.88
C ASP A 142 46.33 21.56 13.87
N ASN A 143 46.39 22.17 12.68
CA ASN A 143 45.41 21.97 11.61
C ASN A 143 45.68 20.75 10.71
N ASP A 144 46.64 19.89 11.10
CA ASP A 144 46.91 18.53 10.57
C ASP A 144 47.13 18.43 9.04
N ASP A 145 47.48 19.53 8.37
CA ASP A 145 47.72 19.56 6.92
C ASP A 145 49.24 19.46 6.63
N LYS A 146 49.82 18.30 6.96
CA LYS A 146 51.27 17.99 6.87
C LYS A 146 51.86 18.04 5.45
N SER A 147 51.01 18.24 4.43
CA SER A 147 51.41 18.37 3.04
C SER A 147 51.94 19.76 2.66
N LEU A 148 51.75 20.76 3.52
CA LEU A 148 52.07 22.14 3.19
C LEU A 148 53.54 22.49 3.41
N ARG A 149 54.04 23.36 2.52
CA ARG A 149 55.34 24.01 2.63
C ARG A 149 55.29 25.04 3.77
N THR A 150 55.41 24.59 5.02
CA THR A 150 55.27 25.42 6.24
C THR A 150 56.12 26.69 6.20
N GLU A 151 57.34 26.60 5.65
CA GLU A 151 58.22 27.76 5.45
C GLU A 151 57.63 28.79 4.48
N GLN A 152 57.00 28.34 3.39
CA GLN A 152 56.37 29.22 2.40
C GLN A 152 55.14 29.94 2.99
N ILE A 153 54.34 29.23 3.80
CA ILE A 153 53.23 29.84 4.54
C ILE A 153 53.74 30.90 5.52
N LEU A 154 54.78 30.57 6.28
CA LEU A 154 55.39 31.47 7.24
C LEU A 154 55.96 32.72 6.55
N HIS A 155 56.62 32.57 5.40
CA HIS A 155 57.10 33.72 4.61
C HIS A 155 55.95 34.62 4.17
N ASN A 156 54.83 34.04 3.71
CA ASN A 156 53.65 34.81 3.33
C ASN A 156 53.01 35.49 4.55
N TYR A 157 52.98 34.84 5.71
CA TYR A 157 52.52 35.45 6.96
C TYR A 157 53.37 36.66 7.36
N ILE A 158 54.69 36.52 7.37
CA ILE A 158 55.63 37.62 7.65
C ILE A 158 55.48 38.74 6.61
N TYR A 159 55.30 38.40 5.33
CA TYR A 159 55.07 39.37 4.26
C TYR A 159 53.76 40.15 4.46
N LEU A 160 52.66 39.48 4.84
CA LEU A 160 51.37 40.10 5.07
C LEU A 160 51.32 40.99 6.31
N ILE A 161 52.07 40.63 7.37
CA ILE A 161 52.24 41.51 8.53
C ILE A 161 52.93 42.82 8.11
N LYS A 162 53.94 42.74 7.24
CA LYS A 162 54.64 43.92 6.71
C LYS A 162 53.79 44.73 5.71
N ASN A 163 52.89 44.05 4.98
CA ASN A 163 52.08 44.64 3.93
C ASN A 163 50.57 44.36 4.16
N PRO A 164 49.93 44.96 5.17
CA PRO A 164 48.54 44.64 5.52
C PRO A 164 47.53 44.85 4.38
N TYR A 165 47.81 45.77 3.46
CA TYR A 165 46.96 46.03 2.29
C TYR A 165 46.87 44.85 1.31
N MET A 166 47.81 43.89 1.37
CA MET A 166 47.80 42.69 0.53
C MET A 166 46.92 41.56 1.11
N ILE A 167 46.38 41.72 2.33
CA ILE A 167 45.59 40.66 2.99
C ILE A 167 44.38 40.26 2.13
N GLY A 168 43.67 41.23 1.53
CA GLY A 168 42.49 40.93 0.70
C GLY A 168 42.81 40.13 -0.57
N SER A 169 43.92 40.45 -1.26
CA SER A 169 44.34 39.73 -2.47
C SER A 169 44.86 38.32 -2.14
N TYR A 170 45.59 38.17 -1.02
CA TYR A 170 46.08 36.86 -0.58
C TYR A 170 44.95 35.98 -0.05
N PHE A 171 43.95 36.55 0.63
CA PHE A 171 42.76 35.82 1.07
C PHE A 171 41.97 35.25 -0.11
N SER A 172 41.90 35.99 -1.22
CA SER A 172 41.19 35.59 -2.45
C SER A 172 41.99 34.62 -3.33
N SER A 173 43.20 34.23 -2.92
CA SER A 173 44.06 33.33 -3.70
C SER A 173 43.63 31.88 -3.58
N ASN A 174 43.71 31.14 -4.69
CA ASN A 174 43.48 29.69 -4.72
C ASN A 174 44.62 28.89 -4.08
N TYR A 175 45.76 29.52 -3.78
CA TYR A 175 46.90 28.89 -3.14
C TYR A 175 46.74 28.93 -1.62
N LYS A 176 46.62 27.77 -0.98
CA LYS A 176 46.50 27.63 0.48
C LYS A 176 47.64 28.34 1.22
N GLU A 177 48.84 28.36 0.64
CA GLU A 177 50.01 29.02 1.22
C GLU A 177 49.83 30.54 1.36
N GLN A 178 48.94 31.14 0.57
CA GLN A 178 48.63 32.57 0.58
C GLN A 178 47.32 32.86 1.33
N SER A 179 46.28 32.06 1.12
CA SER A 179 44.96 32.31 1.71
C SER A 179 44.89 32.01 3.21
N PHE A 180 45.59 30.96 3.67
CA PHE A 180 45.62 30.62 5.09
C PHE A 180 46.22 31.72 6.00
N PRO A 181 47.42 32.27 5.74
CA PRO A 181 47.96 33.34 6.58
C PRO A 181 47.11 34.61 6.51
N ALA A 182 46.50 34.91 5.36
CA ALA A 182 45.58 36.04 5.22
C ALA A 182 44.30 35.85 6.04
N TYR A 183 43.72 34.65 6.06
CA TYR A 183 42.56 34.31 6.89
C TYR A 183 42.85 34.51 8.37
N VAL A 184 43.99 34.01 8.86
CA VAL A 184 44.36 34.14 10.28
C VAL A 184 44.48 35.62 10.66
N LEU A 185 45.20 36.42 9.88
CA LEU A 185 45.35 37.87 10.14
C LEU A 185 44.01 38.62 10.07
N LEU A 186 43.15 38.28 9.11
CA LEU A 186 41.83 38.88 8.98
C LEU A 186 40.95 38.53 10.19
N SER A 187 41.00 37.29 10.67
CA SER A 187 40.27 36.85 11.85
C SER A 187 40.75 37.53 13.13
N GLU A 188 42.05 37.79 13.28
CA GLU A 188 42.63 38.57 14.39
C GLU A 188 42.10 40.00 14.38
N ASN A 189 42.13 40.65 13.21
CA ASN A 189 41.63 42.04 13.05
C ASN A 189 40.13 42.14 13.33
N ILE A 190 39.34 41.20 12.82
CA ILE A 190 37.89 41.17 13.00
C ILE A 190 37.50 40.91 14.46
N LYS A 191 38.22 40.04 15.18
CA LYS A 191 37.99 39.81 16.62
C LYS A 191 38.32 41.03 17.47
N SER A 192 39.27 41.86 17.02
CA SER A 192 39.64 43.09 17.74
C SER A 192 38.58 44.20 17.63
N GLU A 193 37.77 44.20 16.57
CA GLU A 193 36.67 45.15 16.34
C GLU A 193 35.32 44.63 16.88
N ASN A 194 35.27 44.38 18.19
CA ASN A 194 34.12 43.80 18.92
C ASN A 194 32.80 44.61 18.79
N LYS A 195 32.85 45.87 18.30
CA LYS A 195 31.66 46.73 18.17
C LYS A 195 30.77 46.38 16.96
N ASN A 196 31.35 45.95 15.85
CA ASN A 196 30.58 45.63 14.63
C ASN A 196 29.83 44.31 14.75
N TRP A 197 30.39 43.32 15.46
CA TRP A 197 29.73 42.03 15.68
C TRP A 197 28.42 42.13 16.43
N THR A 198 28.34 43.00 17.44
CA THR A 198 27.11 43.19 18.22
C THR A 198 25.97 43.83 17.40
N LEU A 199 26.32 44.65 16.41
CA LEU A 199 25.34 45.29 15.53
C LEU A 199 24.87 44.32 14.45
N ILE A 200 25.80 43.55 13.88
CA ILE A 200 25.51 42.52 12.88
C ILE A 200 24.67 41.40 13.52
N SER A 201 25.02 40.93 14.72
CA SER A 201 24.26 39.89 15.42
C SER A 201 22.84 40.35 15.71
N LYS A 202 22.66 41.60 16.16
CA LYS A 202 21.34 42.16 16.46
C LYS A 202 20.46 42.24 15.22
N ASN A 203 20.98 42.74 14.10
CA ASN A 203 20.21 42.82 12.85
C ASN A 203 19.83 41.42 12.34
N ILE A 204 20.75 40.45 12.42
CA ILE A 204 20.47 39.06 12.06
C ILE A 204 19.40 38.46 12.97
N GLU A 205 19.45 38.72 14.28
CA GLU A 205 18.43 38.26 15.24
C GLU A 205 17.05 38.87 14.96
N GLU A 206 16.98 40.17 14.61
CA GLU A 206 15.73 40.84 14.24
C GLU A 206 15.14 40.29 12.93
N ASP A 207 15.99 40.10 11.89
CA ASP A 207 15.57 39.51 10.61
C ASP A 207 15.08 38.07 10.78
N LEU A 208 15.81 37.25 11.55
CA LEU A 208 15.42 35.88 11.86
C LEU A 208 14.11 35.82 12.68
N ALA A 209 13.90 36.76 13.60
CA ALA A 209 12.66 36.84 14.36
C ALA A 209 11.45 37.17 13.46
N HIS A 210 11.62 38.12 12.55
CA HIS A 210 10.58 38.48 11.58
C HIS A 210 10.29 37.36 10.58
N GLU A 211 11.31 36.67 10.07
CA GLU A 211 11.14 35.52 9.18
C GLU A 211 10.45 34.35 9.90
N LYS A 212 10.79 34.11 11.16
CA LYS A 212 10.10 33.11 12.01
C LYS A 212 8.63 33.46 12.21
N GLU A 213 8.29 34.71 12.53
CA GLU A 213 6.91 35.14 12.72
C GLU A 213 6.09 34.98 11.42
N ASN A 214 6.67 35.34 10.27
CA ASN A 214 6.01 35.15 8.98
C ASN A 214 5.82 33.67 8.62
N LEU A 215 6.82 32.83 8.90
CA LEU A 215 6.69 31.38 8.73
C LEU A 215 5.59 30.82 9.63
N GLU A 216 5.53 31.22 10.90
CA GLU A 216 4.49 30.79 11.84
C GLU A 216 3.09 31.21 11.36
N LYS A 217 2.91 32.46 10.91
CA LYS A 217 1.63 32.92 10.31
C LYS A 217 1.26 32.12 9.07
N SER A 218 2.20 31.94 8.13
CA SER A 218 1.94 31.18 6.91
C SER A 218 1.59 29.71 7.19
N PHE A 219 2.18 29.12 8.23
CA PHE A 219 1.89 27.76 8.66
C PHE A 219 0.50 27.68 9.30
N GLN A 220 0.14 28.65 10.14
CA GLN A 220 -1.19 28.72 10.75
C GLN A 220 -2.31 28.89 9.71
N GLU A 221 -2.11 29.75 8.72
CA GLU A 221 -3.06 29.94 7.61
C GLU A 221 -3.25 28.65 6.83
N LYS A 222 -2.16 28.02 6.37
CA LYS A 222 -2.22 26.74 5.65
C LYS A 222 -2.84 25.61 6.48
N TYR A 223 -2.56 25.58 7.79
CA TYR A 223 -3.14 24.59 8.70
C TYR A 223 -4.65 24.81 8.88
N SER A 224 -5.08 26.07 8.98
CA SER A 224 -6.51 26.43 9.03
C SER A 224 -7.24 26.04 7.75
N ASP A 225 -6.66 26.35 6.58
CA ASP A 225 -7.22 25.99 5.28
C ASP A 225 -7.38 24.47 5.15
N ALA A 226 -6.35 23.71 5.53
CA ALA A 226 -6.40 22.25 5.51
C ALA A 226 -7.48 21.68 6.45
N ILE A 227 -7.66 22.27 7.64
CA ILE A 227 -8.74 21.87 8.55
C ILE A 227 -10.11 22.14 7.91
N GLN A 228 -10.27 23.27 7.23
CA GLN A 228 -11.52 23.62 6.58
C GLN A 228 -11.84 22.66 5.42
N GLU A 229 -10.85 22.33 4.58
CA GLU A 229 -11.01 21.31 3.53
C GLU A 229 -11.40 19.94 4.09
N ILE A 230 -10.77 19.50 5.19
CA ILE A 230 -11.14 18.26 5.87
C ILE A 230 -12.58 18.32 6.36
N HIS A 231 -13.00 19.45 6.96
CA HIS A 231 -14.36 19.61 7.45
C HIS A 231 -15.40 19.55 6.32
N ASP A 232 -15.10 20.18 5.19
CA ASP A 232 -15.95 20.16 3.99
C ASP A 232 -16.06 18.74 3.41
N ILE A 233 -14.94 18.02 3.29
CA ILE A 233 -14.93 16.61 2.85
C ILE A 233 -15.74 15.73 3.80
N GLU A 234 -15.59 15.90 5.12
CA GLU A 234 -16.38 15.12 6.08
C GLU A 234 -17.88 15.41 5.95
N LYS A 235 -18.26 16.66 5.68
CA LYS A 235 -19.65 17.04 5.45
C LYS A 235 -20.19 16.38 4.18
N GLU A 236 -19.45 16.42 3.09
CA GLU A 236 -19.82 15.73 1.84
C GLU A 236 -19.98 14.22 2.04
N ILE A 237 -19.06 13.58 2.77
CA ILE A 237 -19.14 12.14 3.09
C ILE A 237 -20.38 11.84 3.93
N ARG A 238 -20.71 12.68 4.92
CA ARG A 238 -21.92 12.53 5.74
C ARG A 238 -23.19 12.62 4.88
N GLU A 239 -23.31 13.67 4.06
CA GLU A 239 -24.47 13.85 3.18
C GLU A 239 -24.61 12.72 2.15
N PHE A 240 -23.49 12.26 1.57
CA PHE A 240 -23.48 11.15 0.64
C PHE A 240 -23.91 9.84 1.32
N SER A 241 -23.40 9.58 2.53
CA SER A 241 -23.74 8.39 3.31
C SER A 241 -25.23 8.35 3.66
N GLU A 242 -25.80 9.48 4.11
CA GLU A 242 -27.23 9.59 4.41
C GLU A 242 -28.10 9.32 3.19
N LYS A 243 -27.79 9.96 2.05
CA LYS A 243 -28.51 9.73 0.78
C LYS A 243 -28.42 8.27 0.32
N TYR A 244 -27.23 7.67 0.41
CA TYR A 244 -27.01 6.28 0.05
C TYR A 244 -27.82 5.33 0.95
N HIS A 245 -27.85 5.58 2.26
CA HIS A 245 -28.65 4.80 3.20
C HIS A 245 -30.16 4.93 2.94
N GLU A 246 -30.64 6.14 2.64
CA GLU A 246 -32.05 6.39 2.30
C GLU A 246 -32.44 5.65 1.02
N GLU A 247 -31.66 5.77 -0.06
CA GLU A 247 -31.93 5.09 -1.33
C GLU A 247 -31.88 3.57 -1.18
N LYS A 248 -30.88 3.04 -0.47
CA LYS A 248 -30.76 1.62 -0.17
C LYS A 248 -31.98 1.11 0.58
N ASN A 249 -32.41 1.80 1.63
CA ASN A 249 -33.57 1.42 2.43
C ASN A 249 -34.85 1.45 1.60
N LYS A 250 -35.01 2.44 0.71
CA LYS A 250 -36.14 2.50 -0.22
C LYS A 250 -36.17 1.30 -1.17
N ARG A 251 -35.03 0.98 -1.81
CA ARG A 251 -34.93 -0.20 -2.68
C ARG A 251 -35.17 -1.52 -1.96
N LEU A 252 -34.68 -1.65 -0.72
CA LEU A 252 -34.92 -2.84 0.11
C LEU A 252 -36.42 -3.03 0.37
N LYS A 253 -37.13 -1.97 0.77
CA LYS A 253 -38.59 -2.00 0.96
C LYS A 253 -39.33 -2.37 -0.33
N GLU A 254 -38.96 -1.76 -1.46
CA GLU A 254 -39.55 -2.08 -2.76
C GLU A 254 -39.34 -3.56 -3.13
N LEU A 255 -38.15 -4.11 -2.88
CA LEU A 255 -37.80 -5.50 -3.16
C LEU A 255 -38.53 -6.47 -2.21
N GLU A 256 -38.66 -6.12 -0.93
CA GLU A 256 -39.46 -6.88 0.04
C GLU A 256 -40.93 -6.93 -0.37
N GLU A 257 -41.52 -5.80 -0.74
CA GLU A 257 -42.91 -5.74 -1.23
C GLU A 257 -43.10 -6.56 -2.52
N GLN A 258 -42.17 -6.49 -3.46
CA GLN A 258 -42.20 -7.29 -4.69
C GLN A 258 -42.11 -8.78 -4.39
N ASN A 259 -41.17 -9.18 -3.53
CA ASN A 259 -41.02 -10.57 -3.13
C ASN A 259 -42.26 -11.10 -2.43
N GLN A 260 -42.86 -10.31 -1.52
CA GLN A 260 -44.09 -10.70 -0.83
C GLN A 260 -45.25 -10.87 -1.82
N LYS A 261 -45.39 -9.96 -2.80
CA LYS A 261 -46.38 -10.10 -3.89
C LYS A 261 -46.14 -11.35 -4.72
N LEU A 262 -44.89 -11.65 -5.08
CA LEU A 262 -44.52 -12.86 -5.84
C LEU A 262 -44.85 -14.14 -5.07
N VAL A 263 -44.47 -14.21 -3.79
CA VAL A 263 -44.77 -15.36 -2.91
C VAL A 263 -46.26 -15.57 -2.78
N ASN A 264 -47.03 -14.50 -2.53
CA ASN A 264 -48.49 -14.59 -2.43
C ASN A 264 -49.09 -15.08 -3.75
N ASN A 265 -48.69 -14.51 -4.89
CA ASN A 265 -49.18 -14.91 -6.20
C ASN A 265 -48.87 -16.37 -6.53
N LEU A 266 -47.66 -16.84 -6.18
CA LEU A 266 -47.27 -18.24 -6.36
C LEU A 266 -48.13 -19.17 -5.49
N SER A 267 -48.37 -18.80 -4.22
CA SER A 267 -49.21 -19.61 -3.33
C SER A 267 -50.65 -19.70 -3.83
N VAL A 268 -51.24 -18.59 -4.30
CA VAL A 268 -52.60 -18.56 -4.88
C VAL A 268 -52.65 -19.38 -6.17
N LEU A 269 -51.62 -19.31 -7.02
CA LEU A 269 -51.56 -20.10 -8.25
C LEU A 269 -51.45 -21.59 -7.95
N GLU A 270 -50.62 -21.97 -6.96
CA GLU A 270 -50.46 -23.36 -6.53
C GLU A 270 -51.76 -23.95 -5.99
N THR A 271 -52.47 -23.22 -5.11
CA THR A 271 -53.77 -23.67 -4.58
C THR A 271 -54.81 -23.80 -5.68
N THR A 272 -54.92 -22.80 -6.55
CA THR A 272 -55.86 -22.81 -7.70
C THR A 272 -55.59 -24.00 -8.62
N TYR A 273 -54.31 -24.28 -8.91
CA TYR A 273 -53.94 -25.38 -9.80
C TYR A 273 -54.18 -26.76 -9.18
N LYS A 274 -53.90 -26.91 -7.87
CA LYS A 274 -54.22 -28.14 -7.12
C LYS A 274 -55.73 -28.42 -7.08
N GLU A 275 -56.54 -27.39 -6.84
CA GLU A 275 -58.00 -27.51 -6.85
C GLU A 275 -58.54 -27.89 -8.23
N LYS A 276 -58.00 -27.29 -9.31
CA LYS A 276 -58.34 -27.66 -10.68
C LYS A 276 -58.02 -29.13 -10.99
N LEU A 277 -56.81 -29.58 -10.67
CA LEU A 277 -56.38 -30.97 -10.92
C LEU A 277 -57.24 -32.00 -10.16
N LYS A 278 -57.70 -31.69 -8.95
CA LYS A 278 -58.53 -32.60 -8.14
C LYS A 278 -59.92 -32.85 -8.77
N LEU A 279 -60.44 -31.90 -9.56
CA LEU A 279 -61.86 -31.87 -9.96
C LEU A 279 -62.10 -32.09 -11.45
N GLU A 280 -61.09 -31.95 -12.31
CA GLU A 280 -61.21 -32.21 -13.75
C GLU A 280 -61.30 -33.72 -14.07
N ALA A 281 -60.53 -34.54 -13.34
CA ALA A 281 -60.53 -36.00 -13.49
C ALA A 281 -61.92 -36.66 -13.26
N PRO A 282 -62.69 -36.35 -12.20
CA PRO A 282 -64.01 -36.94 -12.00
C PRO A 282 -65.06 -36.48 -13.03
N GLU A 283 -65.04 -35.22 -13.49
CA GLU A 283 -65.99 -34.75 -14.52
C GLU A 283 -65.82 -35.55 -15.82
N GLN A 284 -64.58 -35.72 -16.28
CA GLN A 284 -64.27 -36.49 -17.49
C GLN A 284 -64.74 -37.94 -17.35
N LEU A 285 -64.50 -38.57 -16.19
CA LEU A 285 -64.93 -39.94 -15.92
C LEU A 285 -66.46 -40.10 -16.00
N TRP A 286 -67.24 -39.20 -15.41
CA TRP A 286 -68.71 -39.26 -15.45
C TRP A 286 -69.26 -39.04 -16.86
N ILE A 287 -68.67 -38.11 -17.63
CA ILE A 287 -69.04 -37.89 -19.04
C ILE A 287 -68.76 -39.14 -19.89
N GLU A 288 -67.62 -39.79 -19.70
CA GLU A 288 -67.28 -41.02 -20.40
C GLU A 288 -68.26 -42.17 -20.08
N LYS A 289 -68.60 -42.34 -18.80
CA LYS A 289 -69.58 -43.35 -18.35
C LYS A 289 -70.99 -43.07 -18.89
N ALA A 290 -71.43 -41.82 -18.89
CA ALA A 290 -72.70 -41.42 -19.51
C ALA A 290 -72.72 -41.76 -21.00
N LYS A 291 -71.63 -41.45 -21.72
CA LYS A 291 -71.50 -41.76 -23.16
C LYS A 291 -71.53 -43.26 -23.43
N GLN A 292 -70.91 -44.07 -22.55
CA GLN A 292 -70.97 -45.53 -22.64
C GLN A 292 -72.40 -46.04 -22.44
N GLN A 293 -73.14 -45.54 -21.45
CA GLN A 293 -74.52 -45.95 -21.23
C GLN A 293 -75.47 -45.49 -22.32
N LYS A 294 -75.26 -44.30 -22.91
CA LYS A 294 -75.99 -43.85 -24.10
C LYS A 294 -75.87 -44.83 -25.26
N LYS A 295 -74.67 -45.38 -25.49
CA LYS A 295 -74.47 -46.43 -26.51
C LYS A 295 -75.26 -47.70 -26.15
N SER A 296 -75.24 -48.11 -24.88
CA SER A 296 -76.02 -49.26 -24.41
C SER A 296 -77.52 -49.06 -24.64
N VAL A 297 -78.06 -47.87 -24.33
CA VAL A 297 -79.47 -47.52 -24.59
C VAL A 297 -79.83 -47.67 -26.07
N VAL A 298 -78.99 -47.17 -26.98
CA VAL A 298 -79.21 -47.30 -28.43
C VAL A 298 -79.19 -48.77 -28.87
N ILE A 299 -78.26 -49.58 -28.36
CA ILE A 299 -78.18 -51.00 -28.69
C ILE A 299 -79.41 -51.75 -28.19
N TRP A 300 -79.84 -51.54 -26.94
CA TRP A 300 -81.03 -52.18 -26.39
C TRP A 300 -82.31 -51.75 -27.08
N LEU A 301 -82.41 -50.49 -27.51
CA LEU A 301 -83.53 -50.00 -28.29
C LEU A 301 -83.59 -50.69 -29.67
N LEU A 302 -82.46 -50.86 -30.34
CA LEU A 302 -82.38 -51.61 -31.59
C LEU A 302 -82.76 -53.07 -31.41
N ILE A 303 -82.28 -53.73 -30.35
CA ILE A 303 -82.66 -55.11 -30.01
C ILE A 303 -84.18 -55.21 -29.80
N THR A 304 -84.77 -54.28 -29.04
CA THR A 304 -86.23 -54.25 -28.77
C THR A 304 -87.06 -54.07 -30.05
N ILE A 305 -86.58 -53.25 -31.00
CA ILE A 305 -87.26 -53.09 -32.30
C ILE A 305 -87.13 -54.37 -33.13
N CYS A 306 -85.94 -54.98 -33.17
CA CYS A 306 -85.71 -56.24 -33.86
C CYS A 306 -86.58 -57.38 -33.29
N THR A 307 -86.72 -57.50 -31.97
CA THR A 307 -87.59 -58.51 -31.34
C THR A 307 -89.06 -58.27 -31.66
N ALA A 308 -89.52 -57.02 -31.71
CA ALA A 308 -90.87 -56.69 -32.14
C ALA A 308 -91.14 -57.05 -33.61
N ILE A 309 -90.20 -56.74 -34.52
CA ILE A 309 -90.31 -57.12 -35.95
C ILE A 309 -90.30 -58.65 -36.09
N LEU A 310 -89.44 -59.35 -35.33
CA LEU A 310 -89.36 -60.80 -35.35
C LEU A 310 -90.66 -61.44 -34.83
N LEU A 311 -91.32 -60.85 -33.83
CA LEU A 311 -92.65 -61.28 -33.41
C LEU A 311 -93.68 -61.12 -34.55
N ILE A 312 -93.69 -59.99 -35.24
CA ILE A 312 -94.62 -59.76 -36.37
C ILE A 312 -94.37 -60.78 -37.49
N TYR A 313 -93.10 -61.01 -37.84
CA TYR A 313 -92.73 -61.99 -38.86
C TYR A 313 -93.08 -63.43 -38.43
N SER A 314 -92.80 -63.78 -37.17
CA SER A 314 -93.13 -65.08 -36.59
C SER A 314 -94.64 -65.34 -36.63
N LEU A 315 -95.47 -64.35 -36.30
CA LEU A 315 -96.92 -64.44 -36.43
C LEU A 315 -97.36 -64.57 -37.90
N GLY A 316 -96.80 -63.75 -38.79
CA GLY A 316 -97.11 -63.79 -40.22
C GLY A 316 -96.78 -65.14 -40.88
N TRP A 317 -95.73 -65.82 -40.40
CA TRP A 317 -95.36 -67.17 -40.85
C TRP A 317 -96.18 -68.28 -40.16
N LEU A 318 -96.35 -68.22 -38.83
CA LEU A 318 -97.03 -69.27 -38.07
C LEU A 318 -98.53 -69.35 -38.36
N ILE A 319 -99.22 -68.23 -38.54
CA ILE A 319 -100.68 -68.19 -38.78
C ILE A 319 -101.08 -69.05 -39.99
N PRO A 320 -100.51 -68.85 -41.20
CA PRO A 320 -100.84 -69.68 -42.36
C PRO A 320 -100.35 -71.13 -42.21
N THR A 321 -99.16 -71.38 -41.66
CA THR A 321 -98.65 -72.76 -41.45
C THR A 321 -99.52 -73.58 -40.50
N ILE A 322 -100.06 -72.97 -39.45
CA ILE A 322 -100.99 -73.60 -38.51
C ILE A 322 -102.37 -73.84 -39.17
N TYR A 323 -102.79 -72.94 -40.07
CA TYR A 323 -104.06 -73.05 -40.79
C TYR A 323 -104.02 -74.14 -41.88
N GLU A 324 -102.92 -74.24 -42.64
CA GLU A 324 -102.74 -75.22 -43.73
C GLU A 324 -102.34 -76.63 -43.24
N SER A 325 -101.83 -76.77 -42.02
CA SER A 325 -101.42 -78.07 -41.49
C SER A 325 -102.63 -78.95 -41.10
N ASN A 326 -102.86 -80.02 -41.87
CA ASN A 326 -103.71 -81.16 -41.52
C ASN A 326 -103.03 -82.04 -40.45
N LEU A 327 -102.78 -81.48 -39.27
CA LEU A 327 -102.37 -82.25 -38.10
C LEU A 327 -103.58 -83.05 -37.62
N LYS A 328 -103.45 -84.38 -37.73
CA LYS A 328 -104.46 -85.39 -37.39
C LYS A 328 -105.18 -85.03 -36.08
N GLU A 329 -106.51 -84.99 -36.17
CA GLU A 329 -107.44 -84.92 -35.04
C GLU A 329 -107.09 -86.00 -34.01
N ASN A 330 -106.32 -85.64 -32.99
CA ASN A 330 -106.38 -86.18 -31.63
C ASN A 330 -105.24 -85.58 -30.82
N ILE A 331 -105.53 -84.41 -30.24
CA ILE A 331 -105.12 -83.88 -28.93
C ILE A 331 -105.58 -82.42 -28.96
N ILE A 332 -106.60 -82.09 -28.16
CA ILE A 332 -107.28 -80.78 -28.07
C ILE A 332 -106.38 -79.75 -27.33
N LEU A 333 -105.05 -79.85 -27.46
CA LEU A 333 -104.15 -78.74 -27.19
C LEU A 333 -104.14 -77.88 -28.45
N ASN A 334 -105.19 -77.06 -28.53
CA ASN A 334 -105.59 -76.26 -29.67
C ASN A 334 -104.42 -75.50 -30.32
N LYS A 335 -104.42 -75.49 -31.66
CA LYS A 335 -103.59 -74.64 -32.53
C LYS A 335 -103.43 -73.18 -32.01
N SER A 336 -104.48 -72.63 -31.40
CA SER A 336 -104.49 -71.30 -30.78
C SER A 336 -103.65 -71.19 -29.49
N PHE A 337 -103.53 -72.25 -28.69
CA PHE A 337 -102.77 -72.25 -27.44
C PHE A 337 -101.27 -72.00 -27.69
N PHE A 338 -100.70 -72.66 -28.70
CA PHE A 338 -99.29 -72.48 -29.06
C PHE A 338 -99.00 -71.05 -29.56
N LEU A 339 -99.91 -70.47 -30.33
CA LEU A 339 -99.81 -69.09 -30.80
C LEU A 339 -99.87 -68.08 -29.63
N ILE A 340 -100.79 -68.28 -28.68
CA ILE A 340 -100.88 -67.45 -27.46
C ILE A 340 -99.62 -67.60 -26.59
N ALA A 341 -99.08 -68.82 -26.46
CA ALA A 341 -97.85 -69.06 -25.71
C ALA A 341 -96.64 -68.32 -26.31
N ILE A 342 -96.49 -68.34 -27.64
CA ILE A 342 -95.43 -67.61 -28.36
C ILE A 342 -95.58 -66.10 -28.17
N ILE A 343 -96.78 -65.55 -28.36
CA ILE A 343 -97.03 -64.10 -28.14
C ILE A 343 -96.67 -63.73 -26.71
N THR A 344 -97.13 -64.51 -25.73
CA THR A 344 -96.88 -64.25 -24.31
C THR A 344 -95.38 -64.30 -23.99
N PHE A 345 -94.65 -65.25 -24.58
CA PHE A 345 -93.20 -65.37 -24.41
C PHE A 345 -92.44 -64.16 -24.97
N PHE A 346 -92.76 -63.71 -26.18
CA PHE A 346 -92.13 -62.52 -26.78
C PHE A 346 -92.52 -61.23 -26.05
N VAL A 347 -93.77 -61.06 -25.64
CA VAL A 347 -94.20 -59.93 -24.80
C VAL A 347 -93.42 -59.90 -23.48
N TYR A 348 -93.16 -61.08 -22.89
CA TYR A 348 -92.33 -61.18 -21.70
C TYR A 348 -90.86 -60.79 -21.95
N ILE A 349 -90.27 -61.21 -23.07
CA ILE A 349 -88.91 -60.78 -23.48
C ILE A 349 -88.85 -59.26 -23.67
N ILE A 350 -89.78 -58.69 -24.44
CA ILE A 350 -89.87 -57.25 -24.67
C ILE A 350 -90.01 -56.51 -23.33
N ARG A 351 -90.78 -57.05 -22.38
CA ARG A 351 -90.90 -56.46 -21.02
C ARG A 351 -89.56 -56.42 -20.29
N ILE A 352 -88.71 -57.45 -20.42
CA ILE A 352 -87.37 -57.48 -19.84
C ILE A 352 -86.47 -56.46 -20.55
N GLU A 353 -86.48 -56.43 -21.88
CA GLU A 353 -85.67 -55.51 -22.69
C GLU A 353 -86.01 -54.05 -22.37
N VAL A 354 -87.30 -53.71 -22.25
CA VAL A 354 -87.77 -52.38 -21.86
C VAL A 354 -87.29 -52.01 -20.45
N LYS A 355 -87.28 -52.96 -19.50
CA LYS A 355 -86.72 -52.71 -18.16
C LYS A 355 -85.22 -52.44 -18.20
N VAL A 356 -84.46 -53.18 -19.00
CA VAL A 356 -83.02 -52.96 -19.19
C VAL A 356 -82.75 -51.62 -19.88
N LEU A 357 -83.52 -51.28 -20.91
CA LEU A 357 -83.45 -50.00 -21.60
C LEU A 357 -83.70 -48.82 -20.64
N LEU A 358 -84.76 -48.89 -19.85
CA LEU A 358 -85.09 -47.87 -18.85
C LEU A 358 -84.01 -47.75 -17.79
N SER A 359 -83.43 -48.87 -17.36
CA SER A 359 -82.31 -48.91 -16.42
C SER A 359 -81.06 -48.23 -16.98
N SER A 360 -80.63 -48.57 -18.21
CA SER A 360 -79.46 -47.94 -18.85
C SER A 360 -79.69 -46.45 -19.10
N ARG A 361 -80.93 -46.05 -19.45
CA ARG A 361 -81.30 -44.63 -19.63
C ARG A 361 -81.28 -43.87 -18.30
N HIS A 362 -81.82 -44.45 -17.24
CA HIS A 362 -81.75 -43.86 -15.90
C HIS A 362 -80.29 -43.66 -15.48
N LEU A 363 -79.45 -44.68 -15.65
CA LEU A 363 -78.04 -44.59 -15.28
C LEU A 363 -77.27 -43.55 -16.11
N GLN A 364 -77.59 -43.41 -17.40
CA GLN A 364 -77.06 -42.32 -18.22
C GLN A 364 -77.43 -40.94 -17.65
N LEU A 365 -78.72 -40.71 -17.34
CA LEU A 365 -79.18 -39.44 -16.79
C LEU A 365 -78.51 -39.13 -15.46
N VAL A 366 -78.37 -40.12 -14.57
CA VAL A 366 -77.69 -39.93 -13.29
C VAL A 366 -76.20 -39.58 -13.49
N TYR A 367 -75.51 -40.20 -14.45
CA TYR A 367 -74.13 -39.81 -14.75
C TYR A 367 -74.01 -38.42 -15.38
N GLU A 368 -74.97 -38.01 -16.22
CA GLU A 368 -75.04 -36.64 -16.74
C GLU A 368 -75.31 -35.62 -15.62
N GLU A 369 -76.20 -35.93 -14.69
CA GLU A 369 -76.45 -35.11 -13.49
C GLU A 369 -75.20 -35.01 -12.60
N LYS A 370 -74.51 -36.12 -12.35
CA LYS A 370 -73.24 -36.11 -11.59
C LYS A 370 -72.15 -35.28 -12.28
N ALA A 371 -72.05 -35.35 -13.61
CA ALA A 371 -71.13 -34.51 -14.39
C ALA A 371 -71.50 -33.02 -14.30
N ALA A 372 -72.79 -32.69 -14.46
CA ALA A 372 -73.29 -31.32 -14.33
C ALA A 372 -73.07 -30.74 -12.92
N LEU A 373 -73.30 -31.55 -11.88
CA LEU A 373 -73.04 -31.15 -10.49
C LEU A 373 -71.54 -30.93 -10.24
N THR A 374 -70.67 -31.78 -10.80
CA THR A 374 -69.21 -31.62 -10.72
C THR A 374 -68.78 -30.31 -11.40
N ARG A 375 -69.32 -30.02 -12.59
CA ARG A 375 -69.03 -28.79 -13.34
C ARG A 375 -69.58 -27.54 -12.64
N PHE A 376 -70.76 -27.62 -12.05
CA PHE A 376 -71.33 -26.55 -11.24
C PHE A 376 -70.46 -26.26 -10.02
N TYR A 377 -69.98 -27.31 -9.33
CA TYR A 377 -69.04 -27.17 -8.22
C TYR A 377 -67.70 -26.54 -8.64
N GLN A 378 -67.12 -26.96 -9.77
CA GLN A 378 -65.93 -26.33 -10.35
C GLN A 378 -66.16 -24.83 -10.62
N ALA A 379 -67.33 -24.46 -11.17
CA ALA A 379 -67.69 -23.08 -11.45
C ALA A 379 -67.84 -22.24 -10.16
N LEU A 380 -68.36 -22.83 -9.07
CA LEU A 380 -68.46 -22.17 -7.77
C LEU A 380 -67.09 -21.89 -7.14
N ILE A 381 -66.16 -22.85 -7.19
CA ILE A 381 -64.77 -22.65 -6.73
C ILE A 381 -64.11 -21.56 -7.58
N TYR A 382 -64.26 -21.62 -8.90
CA TYR A 382 -63.66 -20.63 -9.80
C TYR A 382 -64.21 -19.21 -9.58
N ALA A 383 -65.48 -19.10 -9.14
CA ALA A 383 -66.10 -17.82 -8.77
C ALA A 383 -65.65 -17.29 -7.40
N GLY A 384 -64.78 -18.01 -6.67
CA GLY A 384 -64.21 -17.58 -5.40
C GLY A 384 -65.15 -17.72 -4.19
N ASN A 385 -66.22 -18.51 -4.29
CA ASN A 385 -67.11 -18.76 -3.16
C ASN A 385 -66.49 -19.82 -2.22
N HIS A 386 -66.29 -19.47 -0.95
CA HIS A 386 -65.94 -20.44 0.09
C HIS A 386 -67.14 -21.37 0.35
N ILE A 387 -67.00 -22.63 -0.02
CA ILE A 387 -68.01 -23.67 0.20
C ILE A 387 -67.78 -24.23 1.61
N ASP A 388 -68.80 -24.13 2.48
CA ASP A 388 -68.76 -24.66 3.85
C ASP A 388 -68.54 -26.19 3.84
N GLU A 389 -67.87 -26.73 4.86
CA GLU A 389 -67.57 -28.17 4.96
C GLU A 389 -68.85 -29.02 4.88
N ASN A 390 -69.96 -28.51 5.39
CA ASN A 390 -71.28 -29.17 5.30
C ASN A 390 -71.81 -29.21 3.86
N GLN A 391 -71.59 -28.14 3.08
CA GLN A 391 -72.00 -28.07 1.68
C GLN A 391 -71.11 -28.99 0.82
N LEU A 392 -69.83 -29.07 1.14
CA LEU A 392 -68.89 -30.00 0.50
C LEU A 392 -69.27 -31.45 0.78
N LEU A 393 -69.62 -31.78 2.03
CA LEU A 393 -70.11 -33.11 2.41
C LEU A 393 -71.37 -33.49 1.63
N LEU A 394 -72.31 -32.55 1.47
CA LEU A 394 -73.54 -32.75 0.69
C LEU A 394 -73.26 -33.02 -0.79
N ILE A 395 -72.34 -32.28 -1.40
CA ILE A 395 -71.98 -32.49 -2.81
C ILE A 395 -71.30 -33.85 -2.99
N TYR A 396 -70.39 -34.22 -2.09
CA TYR A 396 -69.75 -35.54 -2.14
C TYR A 396 -70.73 -36.68 -1.88
N SER A 397 -71.67 -36.53 -0.95
CA SER A 397 -72.68 -37.56 -0.71
C SER A 397 -73.56 -37.73 -1.96
N MET A 398 -73.95 -36.66 -2.64
CA MET A 398 -74.68 -36.74 -3.91
C MET A 398 -73.85 -37.37 -5.05
N LEU A 399 -72.56 -37.04 -5.17
CA LEU A 399 -71.69 -37.58 -6.23
C LEU A 399 -71.44 -39.08 -6.06
N PHE A 400 -71.26 -39.54 -4.82
CA PHE A 400 -70.87 -40.92 -4.51
C PHE A 400 -72.02 -41.81 -4.06
N LYS A 401 -73.25 -41.28 -3.93
CA LYS A 401 -74.43 -42.11 -3.66
C LYS A 401 -74.61 -43.18 -4.75
N ASP A 402 -74.89 -44.39 -4.29
CA ASP A 402 -75.24 -45.52 -5.16
C ASP A 402 -76.51 -45.20 -5.96
N THR A 403 -76.47 -45.56 -7.24
CA THR A 403 -77.55 -45.25 -8.16
C THR A 403 -78.50 -46.43 -8.24
N ASP A 404 -79.73 -46.25 -7.76
CA ASP A 404 -80.80 -47.22 -7.98
C ASP A 404 -81.00 -47.40 -9.48
N THR A 405 -80.78 -48.60 -9.95
CA THR A 405 -81.22 -48.97 -11.29
C THR A 405 -82.53 -49.71 -11.08
N GLY A 406 -83.59 -49.46 -11.86
CA GLY A 406 -84.88 -50.14 -11.67
C GLY A 406 -84.84 -51.69 -11.68
N LEU A 407 -83.66 -52.27 -11.94
CA LEU A 407 -83.30 -53.69 -11.86
C LEU A 407 -82.56 -54.08 -10.57
N VAL A 408 -81.73 -53.21 -10.00
CA VAL A 408 -80.98 -53.43 -8.74
C VAL A 408 -81.35 -52.31 -7.78
N LYS A 409 -82.10 -52.66 -6.74
CA LYS A 409 -82.30 -51.76 -5.59
C LYS A 409 -81.02 -51.71 -4.79
N SER A 410 -80.50 -50.52 -4.57
CA SER A 410 -79.49 -50.28 -3.56
C SER A 410 -80.07 -50.69 -2.20
N SER A 411 -79.34 -51.51 -1.46
CA SER A 411 -79.67 -51.81 -0.07
C SER A 411 -79.61 -50.50 0.73
N ASP A 412 -80.52 -50.32 1.70
CA ASP A 412 -80.55 -49.15 2.59
C ASP A 412 -79.12 -48.77 3.03
N GLY A 413 -78.80 -47.51 2.81
CA GLY A 413 -77.43 -47.02 2.60
C GLY A 413 -76.44 -47.42 3.70
N THR A 414 -75.30 -47.96 3.29
CA THR A 414 -74.06 -47.72 4.03
C THR A 414 -73.92 -46.21 4.21
N ASP A 415 -73.70 -45.72 5.43
CA ASP A 415 -73.55 -44.29 5.73
C ASP A 415 -72.33 -43.71 5.00
N ILE A 416 -72.51 -43.39 3.72
CA ILE A 416 -71.51 -42.70 2.90
C ILE A 416 -71.19 -41.35 3.55
N GLU A 417 -72.16 -40.74 4.25
CA GLU A 417 -71.95 -39.55 5.07
C GLU A 417 -70.97 -39.79 6.23
N SER A 418 -71.00 -40.94 6.90
CA SER A 418 -70.04 -41.27 7.97
C SER A 418 -68.64 -41.56 7.41
N ILE A 419 -68.55 -42.20 6.25
CA ILE A 419 -67.27 -42.48 5.58
C ILE A 419 -66.64 -41.19 5.03
N VAL A 420 -67.42 -40.37 4.33
CA VAL A 420 -66.96 -39.10 3.75
C VAL A 420 -66.60 -38.11 4.86
N SER A 421 -67.39 -38.01 5.93
CA SER A 421 -67.02 -37.15 7.07
C SER A 421 -65.74 -37.61 7.78
N THR A 422 -65.45 -38.91 7.82
CA THR A 422 -64.18 -39.43 8.37
C THR A 422 -62.98 -39.07 7.49
N ILE A 423 -63.17 -39.03 6.16
CA ILE A 423 -62.11 -38.68 5.20
C ILE A 423 -61.87 -37.17 5.14
N ILE A 424 -62.90 -36.33 5.26
CA ILE A 424 -62.77 -34.87 5.25
C ILE A 424 -62.13 -34.35 6.55
N ARG A 425 -62.32 -35.03 7.68
CA ARG A 425 -61.83 -34.62 9.00
C ARG A 425 -60.34 -34.93 9.25
N LYS A 426 -59.63 -35.51 8.29
CA LYS A 426 -58.22 -35.92 8.37
C LYS A 426 -57.42 -35.22 7.30
#